data_AF-A0A7S2DB21-F1
#
_entry.id   AF-A0A7S2DB21-F1
#
_cell.length_a   1.000
_cell.length_b   1.000
_cell.length_c   1.000
_cell.angle_alpha   90.00
_cell.angle_beta   90.00
_cell.angle_gamma   90.00
#
_symmetry.space_group_name_H-M   'P 1'
#
loop_
_entity.id
_entity.type
_entity.pdbx_description
1 polymer ?
#
loop_
_entity_poly.entity_id
_entity_poly.type
_entity_poly.pdbx_seq_one_letter_code
_entity_poly.pdbx_strand_id
1 'polypeptide(L)'
;MIAPWKAAASSKDQSAFEIPRLSPDTSMTFLLEPEAEDEDEDSFYTRRDSRKQLFMQVAILYTNTHGERLLRVHTSSVAVVTTARSLYQSVSIAPLVSFIVKQ
;
A
#
# COMPACT_ATOMS: atom_id res chain seq x y z
N MET A 1 9.65 -10.70 -5.50
CA MET A 1 8.33 -10.52 -6.11
C MET A 1 7.71 -9.18 -5.74
N ILE A 2 7.69 -8.23 -6.69
CA ILE A 2 6.48 -7.43 -6.94
C ILE A 2 5.34 -8.44 -7.15
N ALA A 3 4.25 -8.30 -6.40
CA ALA A 3 3.22 -9.32 -6.23
C ALA A 3 2.83 -10.01 -7.57
N PRO A 4 3.08 -11.32 -7.76
CA PRO A 4 2.82 -12.03 -9.02
C PRO A 4 1.32 -12.41 -9.17
N TRP A 5 0.46 -11.84 -8.33
CA TRP A 5 -0.93 -12.22 -8.25
C TRP A 5 -1.71 -11.40 -9.26
N LYS A 6 -2.55 -12.08 -10.04
CA LYS A 6 -3.49 -11.42 -10.93
C LYS A 6 -4.39 -10.53 -10.08
N ALA A 7 -4.68 -9.32 -10.57
CA ALA A 7 -5.72 -8.49 -9.99
C ALA A 7 -6.99 -9.33 -9.83
N ALA A 8 -7.68 -9.16 -8.71
CA ALA A 8 -8.95 -9.81 -8.45
C ALA A 8 -9.91 -9.46 -9.61
N ALA A 9 -10.74 -10.41 -10.03
CA ALA A 9 -11.65 -10.19 -11.17
C ALA A 9 -12.61 -8.99 -10.95
N SER A 10 -12.82 -8.60 -9.69
CA SER A 10 -13.62 -7.46 -9.27
C SER A 10 -12.88 -6.11 -9.25
N SER A 11 -11.56 -6.08 -9.41
CA SER A 11 -10.75 -4.86 -9.35
C SER A 11 -10.32 -4.43 -10.75
N LYS A 12 -10.93 -3.34 -11.23
CA LYS A 12 -10.59 -2.72 -12.53
C LYS A 12 -9.27 -1.93 -12.47
N ASP A 13 -8.93 -1.47 -11.28
CA ASP A 13 -7.82 -0.59 -10.92
C ASP A 13 -6.59 -1.36 -10.39
N GLN A 14 -6.64 -2.69 -10.35
CA GLN A 14 -5.61 -3.55 -9.78
C GLN A 14 -5.31 -3.25 -8.29
N SER A 15 -6.24 -2.61 -7.56
CA SER A 15 -6.11 -2.35 -6.13
C SER A 15 -6.44 -3.56 -5.24
N ALA A 16 -7.07 -4.60 -5.79
CA ALA A 16 -7.34 -5.85 -5.10
C ALA A 16 -6.71 -7.05 -5.81
N PHE A 17 -6.26 -8.03 -5.04
CA PHE A 17 -5.58 -9.23 -5.53
C PHE A 17 -6.15 -10.47 -4.84
N GLU A 18 -6.17 -11.58 -5.56
CA GLU A 18 -6.58 -12.87 -5.01
C GLU A 18 -5.36 -13.70 -4.61
N ILE A 19 -5.35 -14.11 -3.33
CA ILE A 19 -4.26 -14.87 -2.76
C ILE A 19 -4.83 -16.22 -2.30
N PRO A 20 -4.41 -17.34 -2.93
CA PRO A 20 -5.10 -18.62 -2.75
C PRO A 20 -4.97 -19.18 -1.33
N ARG A 21 -3.86 -18.90 -0.64
CA ARG A 21 -3.66 -19.22 0.78
C ARG A 21 -2.77 -18.17 1.44
N LEU A 22 -3.20 -17.69 2.61
CA LEU A 22 -2.43 -16.77 3.44
C LEU A 22 -1.88 -17.52 4.66
N SER A 23 -0.55 -17.63 4.76
CA SER A 23 0.13 -18.13 5.97
C SER A 23 0.51 -16.95 6.88
N PRO A 24 0.58 -17.12 8.22
CA PRO A 24 1.13 -16.12 9.12
C PRO A 24 2.52 -15.60 8.73
N ASP A 25 3.33 -16.42 8.05
CA ASP A 25 4.68 -16.06 7.62
C ASP A 25 4.73 -15.33 6.26
N THR A 26 3.57 -15.14 5.62
CA THR A 26 3.50 -14.50 4.30
C THR A 26 3.59 -12.98 4.44
N SER A 27 4.55 -12.36 3.76
CA SER A 27 4.68 -10.90 3.70
C SER A 27 4.44 -10.36 2.29
N MET A 28 3.62 -9.31 2.22
CA MET A 28 3.31 -8.59 0.97
C MET A 28 4.00 -7.24 0.99
N THR A 29 4.40 -6.79 -0.20
CA THR A 29 5.05 -5.49 -0.38
C THR A 29 4.42 -4.82 -1.58
N PHE A 30 3.96 -3.59 -1.38
CA PHE A 30 3.33 -2.77 -2.41
C PHE A 30 4.23 -1.59 -2.72
N LEU A 31 4.46 -1.34 -4.00
CA LEU A 31 5.01 -0.07 -4.45
C LEU A 31 3.83 0.88 -4.65
N LEU A 32 3.86 2.01 -3.95
CA LEU A 32 2.87 3.06 -4.11
C LEU A 32 3.47 4.16 -4.97
N GLU A 33 2.79 4.48 -6.06
CA GLU A 33 3.12 5.63 -6.90
C GLU A 33 2.12 6.75 -6.60
N PRO A 34 2.56 8.02 -6.61
CA PRO A 34 1.63 9.14 -6.64
C PRO A 34 0.70 9.00 -7.85
N GLU A 35 -0.61 9.16 -7.67
CA GLU A 35 -1.52 9.28 -8.81
C GLU A 35 -1.09 10.48 -9.67
N ALA A 36 -0.86 10.24 -10.96
CA ALA A 36 -0.69 11.29 -11.95
C ALA A 36 -2.08 11.86 -12.24
N GLU A 37 -2.33 13.11 -11.87
CA GLU A 37 -3.54 13.82 -12.30
C GLU A 37 -3.35 14.30 -13.74
N ASP A 38 -4.42 14.21 -14.54
CA ASP A 38 -4.51 14.76 -15.89
C ASP A 38 -4.10 16.26 -15.89
N GLU A 39 -3.60 16.75 -17.03
CA GLU A 39 -2.89 18.03 -17.27
C GLU A 39 -3.63 19.35 -16.89
N ASP A 40 -4.67 19.31 -16.06
CA ASP A 40 -5.39 20.49 -15.58
C ASP A 40 -4.81 20.99 -14.23
N GLU A 41 -3.83 21.89 -14.37
CA GLU A 41 -3.43 22.99 -13.49
C GLU A 41 -3.37 22.78 -11.95
N ASP A 42 -2.16 22.90 -11.39
CA ASP A 42 -1.86 23.39 -10.04
C ASP A 42 -2.33 22.58 -8.80
N SER A 43 -2.62 21.28 -8.94
CA SER A 43 -3.13 20.47 -7.83
C SER A 43 -2.07 19.65 -7.05
N PHE A 44 -0.91 19.35 -7.64
CA PHE A 44 0.08 18.43 -7.04
C PHE A 44 0.59 18.88 -5.66
N TYR A 45 0.86 20.18 -5.50
CA TYR A 45 1.33 20.75 -4.23
C TYR A 45 0.15 21.06 -3.29
N THR A 46 -0.96 21.56 -3.81
CA THR A 46 -2.06 22.13 -3.02
C THR A 46 -2.87 21.06 -2.27
N ARG A 47 -3.04 19.86 -2.84
CA ARG A 47 -3.79 18.75 -2.18
C ARG A 47 -3.00 18.09 -1.05
N ARG A 48 -1.69 17.90 -1.22
CA ARG A 48 -0.80 17.33 -0.19
C ARG A 48 -0.42 18.33 0.89
N ASP A 49 -0.33 19.63 0.59
CA ASP A 49 -0.02 20.65 1.61
C ASP A 49 -1.12 20.81 2.66
N SER A 50 -2.39 20.61 2.27
CA SER A 50 -3.51 20.72 3.22
C SER A 50 -3.61 19.52 4.18
N ARG A 51 -3.10 18.34 3.79
CA ARG A 51 -3.19 17.10 4.57
C ARG A 51 -1.81 16.70 5.09
N LYS A 52 -1.54 17.00 6.37
CA LYS A 52 -0.30 16.61 7.07
C LYS A 52 -0.09 15.10 7.20
N GLN A 53 -1.11 14.29 6.95
CA GLN A 53 -1.09 12.83 7.08
C GLN A 53 -1.92 12.16 5.98
N LEU A 54 -1.39 11.07 5.44
CA LEU A 54 -2.08 10.11 4.59
C LEU A 54 -2.48 8.90 5.43
N PHE A 55 -3.56 8.23 5.04
CA PHE A 55 -3.99 6.99 5.67
C PHE A 55 -3.95 5.87 4.63
N MET A 56 -3.28 4.79 4.98
CA MET A 56 -3.26 3.56 4.21
C MET A 56 -4.13 2.53 4.94
N GLN A 57 -5.08 1.95 4.22
CA GLN A 57 -5.92 0.87 4.73
C GLN A 57 -5.80 -0.35 3.83
N VAL A 58 -5.49 -1.49 4.44
CA VAL A 58 -5.47 -2.80 3.78
C VAL A 58 -6.57 -3.65 4.37
N ALA A 59 -7.50 -4.12 3.54
CA ALA A 59 -8.57 -5.01 3.92
C ALA A 59 -8.33 -6.41 3.32
N ILE A 60 -8.32 -7.42 4.18
CA ILE A 60 -8.09 -8.82 3.82
C ILE A 60 -9.34 -9.61 4.16
N LEU A 61 -10.02 -10.09 3.12
CA LEU A 61 -11.15 -10.99 3.26
C LEU A 61 -10.65 -12.43 3.11
N TYR A 62 -10.86 -13.26 4.12
CA TYR A 62 -10.40 -14.65 4.10
C TYR A 62 -11.41 -15.59 4.77
N THR A 63 -11.27 -16.89 4.50
CA THR A 63 -12.02 -17.94 5.17
C THR A 63 -11.09 -18.64 6.15
N ASN A 64 -11.51 -18.72 7.41
CA ASN A 64 -10.76 -19.40 8.46
C ASN A 64 -10.82 -20.94 8.30
N THR A 65 -9.99 -21.67 9.03
CA THR A 65 -10.01 -23.15 9.09
C THR A 65 -11.34 -23.72 9.57
N HIS A 66 -12.15 -22.91 10.26
CA HIS A 66 -13.51 -23.26 10.69
C HIS A 66 -14.59 -23.01 9.64
N GLY A 67 -14.23 -22.53 8.43
CA GLY A 67 -15.19 -22.23 7.36
C GLY A 67 -15.88 -20.87 7.50
N GLU A 68 -15.56 -20.10 8.55
CA GLU A 68 -16.10 -18.75 8.77
C GLU A 68 -15.41 -17.73 7.88
N ARG A 69 -16.19 -16.83 7.29
CA ARG A 69 -15.67 -15.73 6.46
C ARG A 69 -15.39 -14.52 7.36
N LEU A 70 -14.14 -14.11 7.42
CA LEU A 70 -13.64 -13.03 8.28
C LEU A 70 -12.98 -11.94 7.46
N LEU A 71 -13.10 -10.70 7.94
CA LEU A 71 -12.42 -9.53 7.39
C LEU A 71 -11.37 -9.05 8.40
N ARG A 72 -10.12 -8.95 7.97
CA ARG A 72 -9.03 -8.34 8.74
C ARG A 72 -8.66 -7.01 8.10
N VAL A 73 -8.71 -5.94 8.87
CA VAL A 73 -8.41 -4.59 8.39
C VAL A 73 -7.19 -4.06 9.14
N HIS A 74 -6.21 -3.57 8.38
CA HIS A 74 -5.04 -2.89 8.90
C HIS A 74 -5.07 -1.44 8.44
N THR A 75 -5.10 -0.51 9.38
CA THR A 75 -5.06 0.93 9.10
C THR A 75 -3.76 1.49 9.66
N SER A 76 -3.02 2.24 8.85
CA SER A 76 -1.79 2.91 9.24
C SER A 76 -1.78 4.33 8.70
N SER A 77 -1.29 5.29 9.49
CA SER A 77 -1.09 6.66 9.04
C SER A 77 0.36 6.88 8.61
N VAL A 78 0.55 7.63 7.53
CA VAL A 78 1.85 7.99 6.97
C VAL A 78 1.94 9.51 6.96
N ALA A 79 3.00 10.05 7.56
CA ALA A 79 3.22 11.49 7.57
C ALA A 79 3.66 11.97 6.18
N VAL A 80 3.07 13.07 5.70
CA VAL A 80 3.53 13.74 4.48
C VAL A 80 4.70 14.64 4.86
N VAL A 81 5.86 14.37 4.27
CA VAL A 81 7.07 15.19 4.46
C VAL A 81 7.34 16.00 3.20
N THR A 82 7.60 17.29 3.36
CA THR A 82 7.87 18.22 2.25
C THR A 82 9.35 18.50 2.04
N THR A 83 10.21 18.09 2.99
CA THR A 83 11.67 18.28 2.89
C THR A 83 12.39 16.95 2.73
N ALA A 84 13.43 16.93 1.88
CA ALA A 84 14.27 15.76 1.66
C ALA A 84 14.95 15.28 2.96
N ARG A 85 15.35 16.21 3.84
CA ARG A 85 15.95 15.87 5.14
C ARG A 85 15.01 15.06 6.02
N SER A 86 13.75 15.50 6.15
CA SER A 86 12.75 14.79 6.93
C SER A 86 12.41 13.42 6.35
N LEU A 87 12.49 13.28 5.02
CA LEU A 87 12.32 11.99 4.35
C LEU A 87 13.42 11.00 4.74
N TYR A 88 14.70 11.38 4.66
CA TYR A 88 15.79 10.49 5.10
C TYR A 88 15.73 10.13 6.58
N GLN A 89 15.19 11.00 7.43
CA GLN A 89 15.01 10.74 8.86
C GLN A 89 13.85 9.77 9.14
N SER A 90 12.84 9.69 8.28
CA SER A 90 11.68 8.82 8.46
C SER A 90 11.82 7.47 7.75
N VAL A 91 12.86 7.28 6.93
CA VAL A 91 13.10 6.03 6.21
C VAL A 91 13.50 4.91 7.19
N SER A 92 12.77 3.79 7.11
CA SER A 92 13.15 2.53 7.74
C SER A 92 13.90 1.65 6.75
N ILE A 93 15.08 1.15 7.15
CA ILE A 93 15.97 0.36 6.28
C ILE A 93 15.38 -1.03 5.99
N ALA A 94 14.74 -1.67 6.98
CA ALA A 94 14.27 -3.05 6.83
C ALA A 94 13.21 -3.24 5.71
N PRO A 95 12.17 -2.39 5.60
CA PRO A 95 11.24 -2.42 4.47
C PRO A 95 11.91 -2.12 3.13
N LEU A 96 12.90 -1.21 3.12
CA LEU A 96 13.60 -0.81 1.90
C LEU A 96 14.48 -1.96 1.35
N VAL A 97 15.21 -2.64 2.22
CA VAL A 97 15.98 -3.84 1.83
C VAL A 97 15.05 -4.96 1.39
N SER A 98 13.94 -5.19 2.10
CA SER A 98 12.93 -6.17 1.71
C SER A 98 12.35 -5.87 0.33
N PHE A 99 12.12 -4.60 0.02
CA PHE A 99 11.69 -4.17 -1.32
C PHE A 99 12.75 -4.46 -2.38
N ILE A 100 14.01 -4.04 -2.18
CA ILE A 100 15.12 -4.26 -3.13
C ILE A 100 15.33 -5.75 -3.41
N VAL A 101 15.30 -6.60 -2.37
CA VAL A 101 15.47 -8.06 -2.52
C VAL A 101 14.27 -8.69 -3.24
N LYS A 102 13.09 -8.09 -3.12
CA LYS A 102 11.87 -8.54 -3.81
C LYS A 102 11.73 -7.95 -5.23
N GLN A 103 12.56 -7.02 -5.65
CA GLN A 103 12.53 -6.51 -7.03
C GLN A 103 13.23 -7.50 -7.97
#